data_AF-I3V4A5-F1
#
_entry.id   AF-I3V4A5-F1
#
_cell.length_a   1.000
_cell.length_b   1.000
_cell.length_c   1.000
_cell.angle_alpha   90.00
_cell.angle_beta   90.00
_cell.angle_gamma   90.00
#
_symmetry.space_group_name_H-M   'P 1'
#
loop_
_entity.id
_entity.type
_entity.pdbx_description
1 polymer ?
#
loop_
_entity_poly.entity_id
_entity_poly.type
_entity_poly.pdbx_seq_one_letter_code
_entity_poly.pdbx_strand_id
1 'polypeptide(L)'
;MVLRNFLVISTAPTDGVHAGVCLRKRFAMDWKVFLLRVSIALVLGALIGAERQLRQRLTGLRTNALVSTGACLFVLMTQAVPGMAPADASRVAAYVVSGIGFLGGGVIMRDGFNVRGLNTAATLWCTAAVGVLCSLGLMMEAALGSLVVLCANILLRDIAQRLDRQDVVPANEVEQHFEVRIVCRGEDEIQVRSLMLHSLGDPQLRLQSLQSQDLDNPARLEVRAELLGTAQAPAQLERLVSRVSLEKGVSSVRWQLQPQVLATD
;
A
#
# COMPACT_ATOMS: atom_id res chain seq x y z
N MET A 1 -16.03 5.62 -49.58
CA MET A 1 -16.73 5.95 -48.33
C MET A 1 -15.75 6.67 -47.41
N VAL A 2 -15.34 7.86 -47.85
CA VAL A 2 -14.34 8.76 -47.26
C VAL A 2 -14.74 10.17 -47.74
N LEU A 3 -14.67 11.18 -46.86
CA LEU A 3 -14.78 12.63 -47.10
C LEU A 3 -15.95 13.16 -47.96
N ARG A 4 -16.92 13.84 -47.32
CA ARG A 4 -17.56 15.09 -47.84
C ARG A 4 -18.63 15.62 -46.87
N ASN A 5 -18.38 16.79 -46.27
CA ASN A 5 -19.16 18.01 -46.54
C ASN A 5 -18.72 19.13 -45.59
N PHE A 6 -17.75 19.90 -46.08
CA PHE A 6 -17.52 21.27 -45.66
C PHE A 6 -18.54 22.19 -46.33
N LEU A 7 -18.73 23.37 -45.75
CA LEU A 7 -19.21 24.60 -46.38
C LEU A 7 -20.73 24.87 -46.37
N VAL A 8 -21.22 25.41 -45.24
CA VAL A 8 -22.33 26.36 -45.27
C VAL A 8 -21.72 27.75 -45.09
N ILE A 9 -21.53 28.48 -46.19
CA ILE A 9 -21.32 29.93 -46.18
C ILE A 9 -22.64 30.55 -45.73
N SER A 10 -22.75 30.92 -44.46
CA SER A 10 -23.82 31.80 -44.00
C SER A 10 -23.38 33.23 -44.24
N THR A 11 -24.10 33.92 -45.11
CA THR A 11 -23.98 35.37 -45.34
C THR A 11 -24.11 36.12 -44.02
N ALA A 12 -23.09 36.91 -43.69
CA ALA A 12 -23.05 37.75 -42.49
C ALA A 12 -23.95 38.98 -42.66
N PRO A 13 -24.81 39.34 -41.69
CA PRO A 13 -25.29 40.70 -41.55
C PRO A 13 -24.22 41.54 -40.84
N THR A 14 -24.02 42.74 -41.35
CA THR A 14 -22.96 43.72 -41.04
C THR A 14 -23.14 44.46 -39.71
N ASP A 15 -23.41 43.75 -38.61
CA ASP A 15 -23.56 44.36 -37.28
C ASP A 15 -22.61 43.70 -36.25
N GLY A 16 -21.36 44.18 -36.22
CA GLY A 16 -20.28 43.65 -35.37
C GLY A 16 -20.55 43.66 -33.85
N VAL A 17 -21.57 44.40 -33.40
CA VAL A 17 -21.96 44.47 -31.98
C VAL A 17 -22.82 43.26 -31.56
N HIS A 18 -23.69 42.75 -32.44
CA HIS A 18 -24.56 41.61 -32.13
C HIS A 18 -23.83 40.25 -32.25
N ALA A 19 -22.86 40.14 -33.17
CA ALA A 19 -22.00 38.97 -33.28
C ALA A 19 -21.14 38.74 -32.02
N GLY A 20 -20.60 39.82 -31.43
CA GLY A 20 -19.83 39.75 -30.19
C GLY A 20 -20.65 39.32 -28.97
N VAL A 21 -21.93 39.75 -28.88
CA VAL A 21 -22.83 39.36 -27.79
C VAL A 21 -23.31 37.91 -27.94
N CYS A 22 -23.54 37.44 -29.17
CA CYS A 22 -23.95 36.06 -29.45
C CYS A 22 -22.81 35.05 -29.24
N LEU A 23 -21.57 35.39 -29.61
CA LEU A 23 -20.38 34.59 -29.27
C LEU A 23 -20.16 34.53 -27.76
N ARG A 24 -20.27 35.68 -27.06
CA ARG A 24 -20.08 35.76 -25.60
C ARG A 24 -21.09 34.92 -24.81
N LYS A 25 -22.32 34.77 -25.30
CA LYS A 25 -23.34 33.88 -24.70
C LYS A 25 -23.07 32.39 -24.92
N ARG A 26 -22.32 32.01 -25.96
CA ARG A 26 -22.05 30.60 -26.29
C ARG A 26 -20.82 30.02 -25.57
N PHE A 27 -19.95 30.88 -25.03
CA PHE A 27 -18.74 30.50 -24.31
C PHE A 27 -18.83 30.60 -22.77
N ALA A 28 -19.85 31.27 -22.23
CA ALA A 28 -20.08 31.27 -20.79
C ALA A 28 -20.76 29.95 -20.38
N MET A 29 -19.98 29.01 -19.87
CA MET A 29 -20.52 27.81 -19.19
C MET A 29 -21.53 28.28 -18.15
N ASP A 30 -22.79 27.81 -18.26
CA ASP A 30 -23.81 28.13 -17.27
C ASP A 30 -23.30 27.67 -15.90
N TRP A 31 -23.31 28.57 -14.91
CA TRP A 31 -22.85 28.29 -13.56
C TRP A 31 -23.58 27.08 -12.95
N LYS A 32 -24.82 26.81 -13.39
CA LYS A 32 -25.58 25.61 -13.02
C LYS A 32 -24.92 24.33 -13.52
N VAL A 33 -24.46 24.32 -14.77
CA VAL A 33 -23.76 23.18 -15.37
C VAL A 33 -22.41 22.99 -14.68
N PHE A 34 -21.69 24.08 -14.40
CA PHE A 34 -20.45 24.03 -13.63
C PHE A 34 -20.67 23.40 -12.25
N LEU A 35 -21.64 23.92 -11.48
CA LEU A 35 -21.98 23.41 -10.15
C LEU A 35 -22.39 21.95 -10.19
N LEU A 36 -23.20 21.55 -11.18
CA LEU A 36 -23.64 20.18 -11.37
C LEU A 36 -22.46 19.23 -11.61
N ARG A 37 -21.55 19.57 -12.54
CA ARG A 37 -20.38 18.75 -12.87
C ARG A 37 -19.45 18.57 -11.67
N VAL A 38 -19.20 19.65 -10.92
CA VAL A 38 -18.38 19.61 -9.69
C VAL A 38 -19.06 18.79 -8.60
N SER A 39 -20.38 18.94 -8.43
CA SER A 39 -21.15 18.18 -7.43
C SER A 39 -21.15 16.67 -7.74
N ILE A 40 -21.30 16.29 -9.01
CA ILE A 40 -21.23 14.88 -9.42
C ILE A 40 -19.82 14.33 -9.18
N ALA A 41 -18.77 15.07 -9.56
CA ALA A 41 -17.38 14.67 -9.29
C ALA A 41 -17.12 14.46 -7.79
N LEU A 42 -17.63 15.36 -6.95
CA LEU A 42 -17.56 15.24 -5.49
C LEU A 42 -18.26 13.98 -4.98
N VAL A 43 -19.49 13.72 -5.43
CA VAL A 43 -20.29 12.55 -5.00
C VAL A 43 -19.62 11.25 -5.44
N LEU A 44 -19.20 11.12 -6.71
CA LEU A 44 -18.54 9.92 -7.21
C LEU A 44 -17.20 9.67 -6.50
N GLY A 45 -16.39 10.72 -6.28
CA GLY A 45 -15.15 10.62 -5.51
C GLY A 45 -15.40 10.25 -4.05
N ALA A 46 -16.45 10.80 -3.43
CA ALA A 46 -16.85 10.45 -2.07
C ALA A 46 -17.35 9.00 -1.97
N LEU A 47 -18.06 8.48 -2.97
CA LEU A 47 -18.50 7.08 -3.00
C LEU A 47 -17.30 6.11 -3.05
N ILE A 48 -16.33 6.38 -3.91
CA ILE A 48 -15.06 5.61 -3.97
C ILE A 48 -14.33 5.69 -2.61
N GLY A 49 -14.26 6.89 -2.02
CA GLY A 49 -13.63 7.08 -0.71
C GLY A 49 -14.39 6.45 0.46
N ALA A 50 -15.72 6.36 0.39
CA ALA A 50 -16.58 5.76 1.40
C ALA A 50 -16.40 4.25 1.47
N GLU A 51 -16.43 3.59 0.30
CA GLU A 51 -16.13 2.15 0.18
C GLU A 51 -14.79 1.83 0.81
N ARG A 52 -13.78 2.64 0.47
CA ARG A 52 -12.43 2.52 1.01
C ARG A 52 -12.37 2.73 2.53
N GLN A 53 -13.04 3.76 3.05
CA GLN A 53 -13.03 4.08 4.49
C GLN A 53 -13.71 2.97 5.31
N LEU A 54 -14.83 2.44 4.83
CA LEU A 54 -15.54 1.33 5.47
C LEU A 54 -14.70 0.05 5.52
N ARG A 55 -13.94 -0.25 4.46
CA ARG A 55 -13.21 -1.52 4.34
C ARG A 55 -11.77 -1.49 4.87
N GLN A 56 -11.05 -0.37 4.74
CA GLN A 56 -9.63 -0.29 5.09
C GLN A 56 -9.35 0.45 6.41
N ARG A 57 -10.38 0.97 7.10
CA ARG A 57 -10.26 1.80 8.32
C ARG A 57 -9.32 3.01 8.18
N LEU A 58 -9.06 3.45 6.94
CA LEU A 58 -8.28 4.64 6.62
C LEU A 58 -9.23 5.82 6.36
N THR A 59 -8.78 7.04 6.63
CA THR A 59 -9.50 8.29 6.34
C THR A 59 -9.55 8.57 4.83
N GLY A 60 -10.31 7.76 4.08
CA GLY A 60 -10.34 7.77 2.62
C GLY A 60 -11.39 8.70 1.99
N LEU A 61 -12.49 9.00 2.67
CA LEU A 61 -13.63 9.71 2.07
C LEU A 61 -13.28 11.14 1.65
N ARG A 62 -12.71 11.92 2.58
CA ARG A 62 -12.35 13.33 2.33
C ARG A 62 -11.31 13.44 1.22
N THR A 63 -10.29 12.58 1.24
CA THR A 63 -9.18 12.62 0.27
C THR A 63 -9.66 12.33 -1.15
N ASN A 64 -10.44 11.26 -1.36
CA ASN A 64 -10.94 10.90 -2.69
C ASN A 64 -11.94 11.95 -3.22
N ALA A 65 -12.82 12.47 -2.36
CA ALA A 65 -13.75 13.53 -2.72
C ALA A 65 -13.00 14.79 -3.21
N LEU A 66 -11.98 15.24 -2.46
CA LEU A 66 -11.18 16.42 -2.82
C LEU A 66 -10.35 16.21 -4.09
N VAL A 67 -9.80 15.01 -4.29
CA VAL A 67 -9.00 14.68 -5.48
C VAL A 67 -9.84 14.68 -6.75
N SER A 68 -11.02 14.04 -6.74
CA SER A 68 -11.96 14.07 -7.87
C SER A 68 -12.42 15.50 -8.16
N THR A 69 -12.77 16.24 -7.11
CA THR A 69 -13.24 17.63 -7.23
C THR A 69 -12.15 18.54 -7.80
N GLY A 70 -10.92 18.45 -7.28
CA GLY A 70 -9.78 19.24 -7.75
C GLY A 70 -9.43 18.95 -9.22
N ALA A 71 -9.38 17.67 -9.60
CA ALA A 71 -9.19 17.26 -10.99
C ALA A 71 -10.28 17.83 -11.91
N CYS A 72 -11.55 17.81 -11.47
CA CYS A 72 -12.67 18.37 -12.21
C CYS A 72 -12.53 19.89 -12.39
N LEU A 73 -12.19 20.61 -11.32
CA LEU A 73 -12.02 22.07 -11.33
C LEU A 73 -10.87 22.52 -12.24
N PHE A 74 -9.72 21.84 -12.20
CA PHE A 74 -8.58 22.19 -13.06
C PHE A 74 -8.93 22.11 -14.54
N VAL A 75 -9.65 21.06 -14.97
CA VAL A 75 -10.04 20.91 -16.38
C VAL A 75 -11.26 21.76 -16.73
N LEU A 76 -12.19 22.02 -15.80
CA LEU A 76 -13.29 22.97 -16.04
C LEU A 76 -12.78 24.41 -16.21
N MET A 77 -11.69 24.78 -15.53
CA MET A 77 -11.05 26.10 -15.70
C MET A 77 -10.73 26.38 -17.17
N THR A 78 -10.28 25.38 -17.93
CA THR A 78 -9.93 25.58 -19.35
C THR A 78 -11.14 25.83 -20.23
N GLN A 79 -12.34 25.46 -19.79
CA GLN A 79 -13.59 25.73 -20.49
C GLN A 79 -14.22 27.05 -20.05
N ALA A 80 -13.90 27.54 -18.85
CA ALA A 80 -14.43 28.78 -18.30
C ALA A 80 -13.64 30.02 -18.75
N VAL A 81 -12.35 29.86 -19.09
CA VAL A 81 -11.48 30.95 -19.54
C VAL A 81 -11.62 31.16 -21.06
N PRO A 82 -12.07 32.34 -21.53
CA PRO A 82 -12.17 32.64 -22.95
C PRO A 82 -10.80 32.59 -23.64
N GLY A 83 -10.73 31.98 -24.83
CA GLY A 83 -9.52 31.94 -25.66
C GLY A 83 -8.63 30.71 -25.46
N MET A 84 -8.97 29.79 -24.55
CA MET A 84 -8.30 28.49 -24.45
C MET A 84 -8.80 27.53 -25.53
N ALA A 85 -7.88 26.78 -26.13
CA ALA A 85 -8.19 25.78 -27.13
C ALA A 85 -8.64 24.48 -26.46
N PRO A 86 -9.43 23.63 -27.15
CA PRO A 86 -9.77 22.30 -26.65
C PRO A 86 -8.54 21.45 -26.28
N ALA A 87 -7.41 21.65 -26.97
CA ALA A 87 -6.15 20.99 -26.67
C ALA A 87 -5.57 21.34 -25.28
N ASP A 88 -5.92 22.50 -24.71
CA ASP A 88 -5.47 22.91 -23.39
C ASP A 88 -6.12 22.08 -22.28
N ALA A 89 -7.37 21.61 -22.48
CA ALA A 89 -8.04 20.70 -21.56
C ALA A 89 -7.26 19.38 -21.42
N SER A 90 -6.80 18.81 -22.54
CA SER A 90 -5.98 17.59 -22.56
C SER A 90 -4.62 17.79 -21.89
N ARG A 91 -3.98 18.96 -22.07
CA ARG A 91 -2.71 19.30 -21.42
C ARG A 91 -2.88 19.41 -19.91
N VAL A 92 -3.91 20.12 -19.44
CA VAL A 92 -4.22 20.23 -18.01
C VAL A 92 -4.56 18.87 -17.41
N ALA A 93 -5.33 18.03 -18.11
CA ALA A 93 -5.59 16.66 -17.68
C ALA A 93 -4.29 15.84 -17.53
N ALA A 94 -3.34 15.97 -18.46
CA ALA A 94 -2.03 15.31 -18.34
C ALA A 94 -1.24 15.80 -17.11
N TYR A 95 -1.30 17.11 -16.79
CA TYR A 95 -0.70 17.64 -15.56
C TYR A 95 -1.40 17.14 -14.29
N VAL A 96 -2.72 16.94 -14.31
CA VAL A 96 -3.45 16.31 -13.20
C VAL A 96 -2.96 14.88 -12.99
N VAL A 97 -2.83 14.08 -14.06
CA VAL A 97 -2.31 12.71 -13.99
C VAL A 97 -0.90 12.68 -13.39
N SER A 98 -0.03 13.58 -13.83
CA SER A 98 1.34 13.72 -13.30
C SER A 98 1.34 14.13 -11.82
N GLY A 99 0.54 15.13 -11.45
CA GLY A 99 0.44 15.63 -10.07
C GLY A 99 -0.07 14.58 -9.09
N ILE A 100 -1.01 13.74 -9.50
CA ILE A 100 -1.47 12.61 -8.69
C ILE A 100 -0.40 11.53 -8.56
N GLY A 101 0.44 11.32 -9.58
CA GLY A 101 1.62 10.46 -9.47
C GLY A 101 2.57 10.89 -8.35
N PHE A 102 2.83 12.20 -8.24
CA PHE A 102 3.63 12.77 -7.15
C PHE A 102 2.97 12.57 -5.77
N LEU A 103 1.67 12.87 -5.64
CA LEU A 103 0.92 12.62 -4.40
C LEU A 103 0.92 11.13 -4.02
N GLY A 104 0.81 10.25 -5.01
CA GLY A 104 0.87 8.79 -4.87
C GLY A 104 2.19 8.32 -4.26
N GLY A 105 3.32 8.90 -4.68
CA GLY A 105 4.62 8.65 -4.05
C GLY A 105 4.66 9.02 -2.56
N GLY A 106 3.96 10.10 -2.16
CA GLY A 106 3.88 10.54 -0.77
C GLY A 106 3.01 9.67 0.15
N VAL A 107 2.03 8.94 -0.39
CA VAL A 107 1.21 7.99 0.39
C VAL A 107 1.78 6.58 0.44
N ILE A 108 2.79 6.27 -0.39
CA ILE A 108 3.48 4.98 -0.34
C ILE A 108 4.56 5.05 0.74
N MET A 109 4.35 4.31 1.83
CA MET A 109 5.28 4.23 2.95
C MET A 109 5.90 2.85 3.01
N ARG A 110 7.21 2.79 3.21
CA ARG A 110 7.94 1.54 3.44
C ARG A 110 8.16 1.36 4.94
N ASP A 111 7.64 0.25 5.46
CA ASP A 111 7.78 -0.14 6.86
C ASP A 111 8.59 -1.45 6.89
N GLY A 112 9.91 -1.33 7.03
CA GLY A 112 10.85 -2.45 6.88
C GLY A 112 10.80 -3.12 5.51
N PHE A 113 10.39 -4.40 5.47
CA PHE A 113 10.19 -5.17 4.25
C PHE A 113 8.79 -4.99 3.62
N ASN A 114 7.85 -4.35 4.31
CA ASN A 114 6.48 -4.22 3.84
C ASN A 114 6.23 -2.84 3.22
N VAL A 115 5.61 -2.80 2.04
CA VAL A 115 5.22 -1.55 1.36
C VAL A 115 3.73 -1.32 1.55
N ARG A 116 3.36 -0.23 2.22
CA ARG A 116 1.97 0.16 2.45
C ARG A 116 1.61 1.33 1.53
N GLY A 117 0.34 1.40 1.12
CA GLY A 117 -0.17 2.56 0.39
C GLY A 117 -0.24 2.42 -1.14
N LEU A 118 0.21 1.31 -1.73
CA LEU A 118 0.08 1.02 -3.18
C LEU A 118 -1.38 1.13 -3.66
N ASN A 119 -2.30 0.43 -2.99
CA ASN A 119 -3.73 0.53 -3.31
C ASN A 119 -4.29 1.94 -3.02
N THR A 120 -3.67 2.71 -2.10
CA THR A 120 -4.03 4.13 -1.91
C THR A 120 -3.71 4.95 -3.13
N ALA A 121 -2.47 4.88 -3.60
CA ALA A 121 -2.03 5.61 -4.77
C ALA A 121 -2.88 5.24 -6.00
N ALA A 122 -3.14 3.95 -6.22
CA ALA A 122 -3.97 3.49 -7.35
C ALA A 122 -5.41 4.03 -7.28
N THR A 123 -6.09 3.95 -6.13
CA THR A 123 -7.45 4.49 -5.99
C THR A 123 -7.50 6.00 -6.19
N LEU A 124 -6.52 6.75 -5.68
CA LEU A 124 -6.45 8.20 -5.88
C LEU A 124 -6.28 8.55 -7.37
N TRP A 125 -5.45 7.78 -8.07
CA TRP A 125 -5.23 7.93 -9.51
C TRP A 125 -6.51 7.71 -10.32
N CYS A 126 -7.23 6.62 -10.06
CA CYS A 126 -8.52 6.36 -10.68
C CYS A 126 -9.57 7.43 -10.34
N THR A 127 -9.58 7.90 -9.09
CA THR A 127 -10.53 8.92 -8.63
C THR A 127 -10.32 10.27 -9.33
N ALA A 128 -9.07 10.66 -9.58
CA ALA A 128 -8.76 11.85 -10.36
C ALA A 128 -9.27 11.72 -11.81
N ALA A 129 -9.12 10.54 -12.43
CA ALA A 129 -9.65 10.29 -13.77
C ALA A 129 -11.17 10.46 -13.84
N VAL A 130 -11.92 10.00 -12.83
CA VAL A 130 -13.37 10.22 -12.73
C VAL A 130 -13.71 11.72 -12.66
N GLY A 131 -12.93 12.50 -11.90
CA GLY A 131 -13.05 13.96 -11.86
C GLY A 131 -12.83 14.63 -13.22
N VAL A 132 -11.82 14.18 -13.97
CA VAL A 132 -11.57 14.65 -15.34
C VAL A 132 -12.74 14.30 -16.27
N LEU A 133 -13.29 13.08 -16.22
CA LEU A 133 -14.46 12.71 -17.03
C LEU A 133 -15.68 13.61 -16.73
N CYS A 134 -15.92 13.92 -15.45
CA CYS A 134 -16.98 14.86 -15.06
C CYS A 134 -16.75 16.25 -15.65
N SER A 135 -15.51 16.75 -15.68
CA SER A 135 -15.20 18.07 -16.25
C SER A 135 -15.52 18.16 -17.74
N LEU A 136 -15.36 17.06 -18.48
CA LEU A 136 -15.62 16.96 -19.91
C LEU A 136 -17.11 16.81 -20.24
N GLY A 137 -17.96 16.65 -19.23
CA GLY A 137 -19.39 16.40 -19.42
C GLY A 137 -19.75 14.93 -19.65
N LEU A 138 -18.77 14.02 -19.54
CA LEU A 138 -18.91 12.59 -19.76
C LEU A 138 -19.45 11.89 -18.49
N MET A 139 -20.68 12.21 -18.12
CA MET A 139 -21.29 11.78 -16.85
C MET A 139 -21.51 10.27 -16.79
N MET A 140 -21.89 9.66 -17.91
CA MET A 140 -22.13 8.22 -17.96
C MET A 140 -20.83 7.44 -17.85
N GLU A 141 -19.80 7.90 -18.54
CA GLU A 141 -18.45 7.34 -18.50
C GLU A 141 -17.83 7.51 -17.11
N ALA A 142 -18.05 8.66 -16.45
CA ALA A 142 -17.63 8.89 -15.07
C ALA A 142 -18.31 7.92 -14.10
N ALA A 143 -19.62 7.70 -14.25
CA ALA A 143 -20.37 6.76 -13.41
C ALA A 143 -19.94 5.30 -13.64
N LEU A 144 -19.78 4.88 -14.90
CA LEU A 144 -19.29 3.54 -15.25
C LEU A 144 -17.86 3.33 -14.75
N GLY A 145 -16.98 4.31 -14.95
CA GLY A 145 -15.60 4.27 -14.45
C GLY A 145 -15.55 4.15 -12.93
N SER A 146 -16.36 4.94 -12.21
CA SER A 146 -16.48 4.84 -10.75
C SER A 146 -16.98 3.47 -10.31
N LEU A 147 -17.98 2.90 -11.00
CA LEU A 147 -18.49 1.57 -10.72
C LEU A 147 -17.42 0.48 -10.93
N VAL A 148 -16.66 0.55 -12.03
CA VAL A 148 -15.56 -0.39 -12.30
C VAL A 148 -14.49 -0.31 -11.22
N VAL A 149 -14.13 0.90 -10.77
CA VAL A 149 -13.16 1.10 -9.68
C VAL A 149 -13.66 0.49 -8.38
N LEU A 150 -14.93 0.71 -8.03
CA LEU A 150 -15.56 0.11 -6.85
C LEU A 150 -15.58 -1.43 -6.95
N CYS A 151 -16.00 -1.99 -8.09
CA CYS A 151 -16.00 -3.42 -8.33
C CYS A 151 -14.59 -4.01 -8.24
N ALA A 152 -13.58 -3.34 -8.81
CA ALA A 152 -12.20 -3.77 -8.75
C ALA A 152 -11.70 -3.80 -7.30
N ASN A 153 -11.93 -2.74 -6.52
CA ASN A 153 -11.55 -2.68 -5.11
C ASN A 153 -12.17 -3.82 -4.27
N ILE A 154 -13.41 -4.21 -4.59
CA ILE A 154 -14.13 -5.29 -3.90
C ILE A 154 -13.64 -6.67 -4.37
N LEU A 155 -13.71 -6.96 -5.67
CA LEU A 155 -13.39 -8.28 -6.21
C LEU A 155 -11.92 -8.63 -6.05
N LEU A 156 -11.00 -7.72 -6.37
CA LEU A 156 -9.57 -8.05 -6.31
C LEU A 156 -9.14 -8.34 -4.87
N ARG A 157 -9.77 -7.72 -3.87
CA ARG A 157 -9.47 -8.06 -2.47
C ARG A 157 -9.98 -9.45 -2.11
N ASP A 158 -11.21 -9.80 -2.48
CA ASP A 158 -11.76 -11.12 -2.20
C ASP A 158 -10.99 -12.22 -2.93
N ILE A 159 -10.54 -11.95 -4.16
CA ILE A 159 -9.67 -12.84 -4.93
C ILE A 159 -8.29 -12.93 -4.26
N ALA A 160 -7.67 -11.80 -3.92
CA ALA A 160 -6.38 -11.80 -3.23
C ALA A 160 -6.45 -12.55 -1.90
N GLN A 161 -7.52 -12.39 -1.11
CA GLN A 161 -7.71 -13.14 0.13
C GLN A 161 -7.96 -14.64 -0.10
N ARG A 162 -8.51 -15.03 -1.25
CA ARG A 162 -8.70 -16.44 -1.62
C ARG A 162 -7.40 -17.07 -2.12
N LEU A 163 -6.58 -16.32 -2.87
CA LEU A 163 -5.23 -16.75 -3.27
C LEU A 163 -4.28 -16.78 -2.08
N ASP A 164 -4.31 -15.75 -1.23
CA ASP A 164 -3.52 -15.72 0.01
C ASP A 164 -3.94 -16.86 0.95
N ARG A 165 -5.23 -17.26 0.95
CA ARG A 165 -5.69 -18.49 1.62
C ARG A 165 -5.17 -19.80 1.00
N GLN A 166 -4.76 -19.80 -0.27
CA GLN A 166 -4.15 -20.94 -0.95
C GLN A 166 -2.61 -20.93 -0.81
N ASP A 167 -2.01 -19.74 -0.69
CA ASP A 167 -0.58 -19.52 -0.45
C ASP A 167 -0.23 -19.28 1.03
N VAL A 168 -1.16 -19.55 1.96
CA VAL A 168 -0.80 -19.92 3.33
C VAL A 168 -0.16 -21.31 3.25
N VAL A 169 1.08 -21.36 2.78
CA VAL A 169 2.09 -22.10 3.55
C VAL A 169 2.00 -21.47 4.93
N PRO A 170 1.47 -22.17 5.94
CA PRO A 170 1.36 -21.57 7.26
C PRO A 170 2.75 -21.05 7.63
N ALA A 171 2.82 -19.87 8.24
CA ALA A 171 4.03 -19.37 8.91
C ALA A 171 4.62 -20.36 9.95
N ASN A 172 4.01 -21.55 10.08
CA ASN A 172 4.47 -22.72 10.76
C ASN A 172 5.55 -23.53 10.00
N GLU A 173 5.85 -23.23 8.72
CA GLU A 173 6.94 -23.87 7.95
C GLU A 173 8.08 -22.92 7.55
N VAL A 174 8.02 -21.63 7.94
CA VAL A 174 9.24 -20.81 7.90
C VAL A 174 10.06 -21.22 9.11
N GLU A 175 10.99 -22.16 8.93
CA GLU A 175 11.96 -22.52 9.94
C GLU A 175 12.73 -21.24 10.35
N GLN A 176 12.44 -20.75 11.56
CA GLN A 176 13.07 -19.58 12.14
C GLN A 176 14.38 -19.98 12.81
N HIS A 177 15.40 -19.14 12.67
CA HIS A 177 16.69 -19.36 13.32
C HIS A 177 16.64 -18.75 14.73
N PHE A 178 16.83 -19.61 15.73
CA PHE A 178 16.92 -19.23 17.13
C PHE A 178 18.33 -19.49 17.63
N GLU A 179 18.80 -18.59 18.50
CA GLU A 179 20.07 -18.74 19.18
C GLU A 179 19.82 -18.81 20.68
N VAL A 180 20.38 -19.82 21.34
CA VAL A 180 20.36 -19.95 22.81
C VAL A 180 21.79 -19.87 23.32
N ARG A 181 22.03 -18.99 24.29
CA ARG A 181 23.32 -18.77 24.95
C ARG A 181 23.19 -19.00 26.44
N ILE A 182 24.06 -19.85 26.98
CA ILE A 182 24.10 -20.20 28.40
C ILE A 182 25.52 -19.95 28.89
N VAL A 183 25.68 -19.11 29.91
CA VAL A 183 26.98 -18.89 30.55
C VAL A 183 27.05 -19.70 31.84
N CYS A 184 27.98 -20.65 31.91
CA CYS A 184 28.15 -21.54 33.06
C CYS A 184 29.62 -21.60 33.52
N ARG A 185 29.87 -22.29 34.63
CA ARG A 185 31.23 -22.59 35.09
C ARG A 185 31.88 -23.65 34.21
N GLY A 186 33.21 -23.61 34.13
CA GLY A 186 34.03 -24.62 33.42
C GLY A 186 33.69 -26.06 33.82
N GLU A 187 33.56 -26.31 35.13
CA GLU A 187 33.26 -27.62 35.71
C GLU A 187 31.87 -28.17 35.33
N ASP A 188 30.94 -27.28 34.97
CA ASP A 188 29.54 -27.63 34.69
C ASP A 188 29.23 -27.73 33.19
N GLU A 189 30.21 -27.50 32.30
CA GLU A 189 30.03 -27.50 30.84
C GLU A 189 29.31 -28.75 30.36
N ILE A 190 29.83 -29.92 30.74
CA ILE A 190 29.34 -31.22 30.26
C ILE A 190 27.90 -31.43 30.71
N GLN A 191 27.56 -31.02 31.94
CA GLN A 191 26.22 -31.12 32.48
C GLN A 191 25.25 -30.20 31.73
N VAL A 192 25.63 -28.94 31.51
CA VAL A 192 24.80 -27.95 30.78
C VAL A 192 24.58 -28.38 29.33
N ARG A 193 25.64 -28.86 28.65
CA ARG A 193 25.57 -29.33 27.26
C ARG A 193 24.65 -30.56 27.14
N SER A 194 24.74 -31.49 28.08
CA SER A 194 23.87 -32.66 28.15
C SER A 194 22.40 -32.28 28.38
N LEU A 195 22.15 -31.37 29.34
CA LEU A 195 20.81 -30.88 29.66
C LEU A 195 20.16 -30.17 28.45
N MET A 196 20.95 -29.41 27.70
CA MET A 196 20.53 -28.72 26.49
C MET A 196 20.16 -29.73 25.39
N LEU A 197 21.04 -30.69 25.09
CA LEU A 197 20.79 -31.74 24.10
C LEU A 197 19.54 -32.57 24.44
N HIS A 198 19.34 -32.91 25.71
CA HIS A 198 18.18 -33.69 26.14
C HIS A 198 16.87 -32.91 26.02
N SER A 199 16.91 -31.60 26.22
CA SER A 199 15.73 -30.73 26.15
C SER A 199 15.40 -30.28 24.72
N LEU A 200 16.30 -30.46 23.76
CA LEU A 200 16.15 -30.12 22.35
C LEU A 200 15.76 -31.32 21.47
N GLY A 201 15.48 -32.49 22.04
CA GLY A 201 15.10 -33.70 21.31
C GLY A 201 13.68 -33.71 20.71
N ASP A 202 13.03 -32.55 20.62
CA ASP A 202 11.66 -32.41 20.11
C ASP A 202 11.68 -32.26 18.57
N PRO A 203 10.80 -32.96 17.82
CA PRO A 203 10.74 -32.82 16.36
C PRO A 203 10.49 -31.40 15.84
N GLN A 204 10.04 -30.48 16.70
CA GLN A 204 9.78 -29.08 16.35
C GLN A 204 11.01 -28.16 16.41
N LEU A 205 12.10 -28.61 17.03
CA LEU A 205 13.37 -27.89 17.14
C LEU A 205 14.51 -28.75 16.59
N ARG A 206 15.20 -28.25 15.57
CA ARG A 206 16.38 -28.92 15.00
C ARG A 206 17.63 -28.17 15.41
N LEU A 207 18.54 -28.87 16.08
CA LEU A 207 19.87 -28.35 16.39
C LEU A 207 20.74 -28.30 15.12
N GLN A 208 21.18 -27.11 14.74
CA GLN A 208 22.15 -26.91 13.67
C GLN A 208 23.59 -26.97 14.19
N SER A 209 23.87 -26.26 15.29
CA SER A 209 25.21 -26.16 15.84
C SER A 209 25.16 -26.06 17.37
N LEU A 210 26.19 -26.59 18.03
CA LEU A 210 26.38 -26.50 19.48
C LEU A 210 27.88 -26.33 19.74
N GLN A 211 28.25 -25.20 20.33
CA GLN A 211 29.63 -24.81 20.57
C GLN A 211 29.80 -24.35 22.01
N SER A 212 30.97 -24.61 22.58
CA SER A 212 31.40 -24.08 23.89
C SER A 212 32.59 -23.17 23.66
N GLN A 213 32.58 -21.99 24.25
CA GLN A 213 33.67 -21.02 24.14
C GLN A 213 34.03 -20.48 25.53
N ASP A 214 35.31 -20.48 25.86
CA ASP A 214 35.80 -19.85 27.09
C ASP A 214 35.61 -18.33 27.03
N LEU A 215 35.19 -17.74 28.15
CA LEU A 215 35.09 -16.28 28.29
C LEU A 215 36.41 -15.70 28.83
N ASP A 216 36.54 -14.38 28.82
CA ASP A 216 37.70 -13.65 29.39
C ASP A 216 38.00 -14.04 30.85
N ASN A 217 36.99 -14.54 31.56
CA ASN A 217 37.14 -15.13 32.89
C ASN A 217 37.35 -16.66 32.76
N PRO A 218 38.53 -17.20 33.11
CA PRO A 218 38.87 -18.61 32.94
C PRO A 218 38.01 -19.57 33.78
N ALA A 219 37.22 -19.07 34.74
CA ALA A 219 36.28 -19.88 35.50
C ALA A 219 34.89 -20.03 34.83
N ARG A 220 34.65 -19.35 33.71
CA ARG A 220 33.35 -19.32 33.03
C ARG A 220 33.49 -19.56 31.52
N LEU A 221 32.51 -20.25 30.97
CA LEU A 221 32.38 -20.44 29.52
C LEU A 221 30.95 -20.12 29.06
N GLU A 222 30.79 -19.92 27.76
CA GLU A 222 29.51 -19.79 27.09
C GLU A 222 29.25 -21.04 26.24
N VAL A 223 28.10 -21.68 26.45
CA VAL A 223 27.54 -22.71 25.57
C VAL A 223 26.51 -22.06 24.67
N ARG A 224 26.72 -22.14 23.36
CA ARG A 224 25.86 -21.56 22.32
C ARG A 224 25.26 -22.66 21.46
N ALA A 225 23.95 -22.61 21.25
CA ALA A 225 23.24 -23.48 20.33
C ALA A 225 22.47 -22.67 19.28
N GLU A 226 22.58 -23.09 18.02
CA GLU A 226 21.80 -22.56 16.90
C GLU A 226 20.74 -23.57 16.50
N LEU A 227 19.51 -23.11 16.41
CA LEU A 227 18.31 -23.93 16.32
C LEU A 227 17.44 -23.46 15.16
N LEU A 228 16.87 -24.40 14.41
CA LEU A 228 15.75 -24.16 13.50
C LEU A 228 14.46 -24.58 14.18
N GLY A 229 13.47 -23.69 14.20
CA GLY A 229 12.20 -23.96 14.86
C GLY A 229 10.99 -23.43 14.10
N THR A 230 9.83 -24.03 14.35
CA THR A 230 8.53 -23.61 13.81
C THR A 230 7.81 -22.64 14.77
N ALA A 231 6.55 -22.27 14.50
CA ALA A 231 5.82 -21.28 15.32
C ALA A 231 5.62 -21.69 16.79
N GLN A 232 5.82 -22.97 17.14
CA GLN A 232 5.72 -23.49 18.50
C GLN A 232 7.06 -23.49 19.26
N ALA A 233 8.17 -23.19 18.59
CA ALA A 233 9.51 -23.18 19.16
C ALA A 233 9.68 -22.27 20.40
N PRO A 234 9.12 -21.04 20.46
CA PRO A 234 9.30 -20.16 21.63
C PRO A 234 8.84 -20.79 22.95
N ALA A 235 7.70 -21.49 22.95
CA ALA A 235 7.18 -22.14 24.16
C ALA A 235 8.09 -23.28 24.66
N GLN A 236 8.84 -23.92 23.77
CA GLN A 236 9.82 -24.95 24.13
C GLN A 236 11.13 -24.32 24.63
N LEU A 237 11.60 -23.27 23.96
CA LEU A 237 12.77 -22.48 24.38
C LEU A 237 12.58 -21.91 25.79
N GLU A 238 11.39 -21.39 26.10
CA GLU A 238 11.07 -20.89 27.45
C GLU A 238 11.17 -21.97 28.53
N ARG A 239 10.74 -23.21 28.23
CA ARG A 239 10.88 -24.34 29.17
C ARG A 239 12.33 -24.75 29.36
N LEU A 240 13.12 -24.80 28.27
CA LEU A 240 14.55 -25.05 28.32
C LEU A 240 15.23 -24.01 29.21
N VAL A 241 15.01 -22.71 28.92
CA VAL A 241 15.61 -21.61 29.68
C VAL A 241 15.23 -21.68 31.16
N SER A 242 13.96 -21.94 31.47
CA SER A 242 13.48 -22.07 32.85
C SER A 242 14.19 -23.20 33.61
N ARG A 243 14.42 -24.34 32.94
CA ARG A 243 15.06 -25.50 33.55
C ARG A 243 16.56 -25.30 33.74
N VAL A 244 17.26 -24.83 32.70
CA VAL A 244 18.71 -24.59 32.73
C VAL A 244 19.05 -23.48 33.74
N SER A 245 18.19 -22.47 33.89
CA SER A 245 18.41 -21.39 34.85
C SER A 245 18.40 -21.85 36.32
N LEU A 246 17.94 -23.06 36.63
CA LEU A 246 17.93 -23.62 37.99
C LEU A 246 19.19 -24.45 38.32
N GLU A 247 20.06 -24.69 37.34
CA GLU A 247 21.31 -25.43 37.55
C GLU A 247 22.33 -24.56 38.30
N LYS A 248 22.96 -25.13 39.33
CA LYS A 248 23.88 -24.41 40.24
C LYS A 248 25.07 -23.75 39.51
N GLY A 249 25.48 -24.33 38.38
CA GLY A 249 26.59 -23.87 37.56
C GLY A 249 26.28 -22.73 36.60
N VAL A 250 25.00 -22.41 36.42
CA VAL A 250 24.53 -21.47 35.39
C VAL A 250 24.45 -20.06 35.97
N SER A 251 25.10 -19.12 35.29
CA SER A 251 25.13 -17.71 35.66
C SER A 251 24.18 -16.85 34.83
N SER A 252 23.95 -17.21 33.57
CA SER A 252 22.94 -16.55 32.72
C SER A 252 22.45 -17.47 31.61
N VAL A 253 21.21 -17.27 31.18
CA VAL A 253 20.60 -17.94 30.02
C VAL A 253 19.83 -16.91 29.22
N ARG A 254 20.01 -16.91 27.90
CA ARG A 254 19.27 -16.05 26.97
C ARG A 254 18.93 -16.85 25.71
N TRP A 255 17.74 -16.59 25.17
CA TRP A 255 17.43 -16.96 23.80
C TRP A 255 17.04 -15.73 23.00
N GLN A 256 17.30 -15.74 21.69
CA GLN A 256 16.91 -14.66 20.79
C GLN A 256 16.58 -15.21 19.40
N LEU A 257 15.65 -14.56 18.71
CA LEU A 257 15.43 -14.79 17.29
C LEU A 257 16.57 -14.13 16.53
N GLN A 258 17.31 -14.90 15.73
CA GLN A 258 18.38 -14.34 14.91
C GLN A 258 17.75 -13.81 13.61
N PRO A 259 17.84 -12.51 13.32
CA PRO A 259 17.40 -12.00 12.04
C PRO A 259 18.21 -12.69 10.94
N GLN A 260 17.54 -13.20 9.91
CA GLN A 260 18.20 -13.73 8.71
C GLN A 260 19.17 -12.67 8.20
N VAL A 261 20.46 -12.90 8.41
CA VAL A 261 21.51 -12.06 7.84
C VAL A 261 21.45 -12.33 6.35
N LEU A 262 20.92 -11.38 5.56
CA LEU A 262 21.20 -11.36 4.13
C LEU A 262 22.73 -11.38 4.03
N ALA A 263 23.28 -12.49 3.55
CA ALA A 263 24.67 -12.58 3.17
C ALA A 263 24.90 -11.47 2.12
N THR A 264 25.45 -10.35 2.57
CA THR A 264 26.08 -9.40 1.67
C THR A 264 27.41 -10.03 1.28
N ASP A 265 27.38 -10.76 0.16
CA ASP A 265 28.58 -11.00 -0.63
C ASP A 265 29.10 -9.68 -1.23
#